data_AF-A0A7S2IG84-F1
#
_entry.id   AF-A0A7S2IG84-F1
#
_cell.length_a   1.000
_cell.length_b   1.000
_cell.length_c   1.000
_cell.angle_alpha   90.00
_cell.angle_beta   90.00
_cell.angle_gamma   90.00
#
_symmetry.space_group_name_H-M   'P 1'
#
loop_
_entity.id
_entity.type
_entity.pdbx_description
1 polymer ?
#
loop_
_entity_poly.entity_id
_entity_poly.type
_entity_poly.pdbx_seq_one_letter_code
_entity_poly.pdbx_strand_id
1 'polypeptide(L)'
;MPSLRKKKSKSDDDSVASSSSGMSRSKRMKKSLKGFIKRKSKKKSDVRPSVASVPEGTSLEIDDKEKKDGADDATEYGVEIDKSVKADSPVKEVSTGSPSPVSPADALRLVLLLLDPYSRRFELLQLEFDAKRAHVSDVLDQIPLTATEKDLRDKKYTGLCSRDGVEMKEGLLSECEYEDGVLVAIPEGLTSKQCAQLAKPILFDPKVLATFKTSPSK
;
A
#
# COMPACT_ATOMS: atom_id res chain seq x y z
N MET A 1 -16.49 -54.85 -5.44
CA MET A 1 -17.90 -54.94 -5.01
C MET A 1 -17.88 -55.61 -3.65
N PRO A 2 -18.37 -55.05 -2.52
CA PRO A 2 -19.28 -53.91 -2.22
C PRO A 2 -18.49 -52.78 -1.47
N SER A 3 -18.99 -51.69 -0.89
CA SER A 3 -20.29 -51.35 -0.33
C SER A 3 -20.43 -49.82 -0.22
N LEU A 4 -21.46 -49.25 -0.85
CA LEU A 4 -21.85 -47.85 -0.78
C LEU A 4 -22.54 -47.57 0.57
N ARG A 5 -21.93 -46.73 1.42
CA ARG A 5 -22.61 -46.19 2.61
C ARG A 5 -23.27 -44.84 2.28
N LYS A 6 -24.58 -44.88 2.04
CA LYS A 6 -25.47 -43.72 2.09
C LYS A 6 -25.58 -43.24 3.55
N LYS A 7 -25.23 -41.99 3.84
CA LYS A 7 -25.69 -41.29 5.05
C LYS A 7 -26.82 -40.35 4.67
N LYS A 8 -27.98 -40.62 5.27
CA LYS A 8 -29.23 -39.88 5.21
C LYS A 8 -29.50 -39.39 6.63
N SER A 9 -29.55 -38.09 6.86
CA SER A 9 -30.08 -37.46 8.07
C SER A 9 -30.50 -36.06 7.65
N LYS A 10 -31.79 -35.85 7.36
CA LYS A 10 -32.93 -35.67 8.28
C LYS A 10 -33.02 -34.19 8.68
N SER A 11 -33.99 -33.57 8.03
CA SER A 11 -34.66 -32.31 8.31
C SER A 11 -35.25 -32.28 9.70
N ASP A 12 -35.16 -31.12 10.35
CA ASP A 12 -36.18 -30.66 11.28
C ASP A 12 -36.52 -29.19 10.94
N ASP A 13 -37.82 -28.99 10.83
CA ASP A 13 -38.58 -27.79 10.53
C ASP A 13 -38.86 -27.00 11.83
N ASP A 14 -39.65 -25.92 11.73
CA ASP A 14 -40.21 -25.10 12.83
C ASP A 14 -39.25 -24.06 13.50
N SER A 15 -39.62 -22.83 13.85
CA SER A 15 -40.89 -22.09 13.80
C SER A 15 -40.67 -20.62 14.30
N VAL A 16 -41.33 -19.67 13.64
CA VAL A 16 -42.05 -18.46 14.12
C VAL A 16 -41.61 -17.70 15.41
N ALA A 17 -41.32 -16.38 15.28
CA ALA A 17 -41.78 -15.26 16.16
C ALA A 17 -41.07 -13.94 15.75
N SER A 18 -41.72 -12.99 15.07
CA SER A 18 -42.48 -11.84 15.62
C SER A 18 -41.75 -10.94 16.65
N SER A 19 -41.55 -9.68 16.23
CA SER A 19 -41.60 -8.43 17.02
C SER A 19 -40.63 -8.18 18.17
N SER A 20 -39.83 -7.11 18.07
CA SER A 20 -39.98 -5.94 18.96
C SER A 20 -39.04 -4.79 18.58
N SER A 21 -39.65 -3.61 18.49
CA SER A 21 -39.04 -2.30 18.35
C SER A 21 -38.36 -1.89 19.66
N GLY A 22 -37.04 -1.66 19.61
CA GLY A 22 -36.24 -1.16 20.73
C GLY A 22 -35.72 0.25 20.50
N MET A 23 -36.55 1.27 20.77
CA MET A 23 -36.10 2.66 20.87
C MET A 23 -35.17 2.83 22.09
N SER A 24 -33.85 2.77 21.87
CA SER A 24 -32.88 3.13 22.92
C SER A 24 -32.43 4.58 22.75
N ARG A 25 -33.14 5.48 23.43
CA ARG A 25 -32.72 6.87 23.67
C ARG A 25 -31.53 6.88 24.64
N SER A 26 -30.30 6.82 24.12
CA SER A 26 -29.10 7.06 24.94
C SER A 26 -28.93 8.55 25.22
N LYS A 27 -29.10 8.90 26.49
CA LYS A 27 -28.96 10.24 27.06
C LYS A 27 -27.53 10.75 26.90
N ARG A 28 -27.40 11.94 26.30
CA ARG A 28 -26.21 12.81 26.38
C ARG A 28 -25.76 12.96 27.84
N MET A 29 -24.62 12.37 28.20
CA MET A 29 -23.85 12.82 29.36
C MET A 29 -22.84 13.87 28.90
N LYS A 30 -23.16 15.14 29.16
CA LYS A 30 -22.19 16.23 29.19
C LYS A 30 -21.33 16.06 30.44
N LYS A 31 -20.14 15.48 30.32
CA LYS A 31 -19.12 15.56 31.37
C LYS A 31 -18.09 16.60 30.97
N SER A 32 -18.23 17.77 31.60
CA SER A 32 -17.19 18.78 31.70
C SER A 32 -15.99 18.21 32.45
N LEU A 33 -14.83 18.18 31.83
CA LEU A 33 -13.55 18.10 32.51
C LEU A 33 -12.66 19.22 31.98
N LYS A 34 -12.91 20.41 32.52
CA LYS A 34 -11.92 21.48 32.64
C LYS A 34 -10.81 20.95 33.55
N GLY A 35 -9.85 20.25 32.95
CA GLY A 35 -8.64 19.78 33.60
C GLY A 35 -7.48 20.71 33.28
N PHE A 36 -7.25 21.67 34.16
CA PHE A 36 -6.01 22.44 34.26
C PHE A 36 -4.81 21.48 34.36
N ILE A 37 -3.96 21.41 33.33
CA ILE A 37 -2.59 20.90 33.48
C ILE A 37 -1.64 22.09 33.32
N LYS A 38 -1.50 22.79 34.44
CA LYS A 38 -0.42 23.71 34.74
C LYS A 38 0.81 22.87 35.11
N ARG A 39 1.70 22.57 34.17
CA ARG A 39 3.04 22.07 34.51
C ARG A 39 4.08 23.17 34.32
N LYS A 40 4.72 23.43 35.45
CA LYS A 40 5.67 24.50 35.72
C LYS A 40 6.96 24.31 34.94
N SER A 41 7.49 25.46 34.58
CA SER A 41 8.82 25.77 34.13
C SER A 41 9.95 25.27 35.04
N LYS A 42 11.12 25.08 34.40
CA LYS A 42 12.50 25.24 34.91
C LYS A 42 12.95 24.32 36.05
N LYS A 43 13.82 23.37 35.70
CA LYS A 43 14.97 23.04 36.56
C LYS A 43 16.24 22.99 35.71
N LYS A 44 17.00 24.08 35.83
CA LYS A 44 18.40 24.22 35.45
C LYS A 44 19.20 23.34 36.42
N SER A 45 20.01 22.42 35.92
CA SER A 45 21.06 21.79 36.73
C SER A 45 22.35 21.85 35.94
N ASP A 46 23.15 22.86 36.28
CA ASP A 46 24.59 22.88 36.09
C ASP A 46 25.19 21.62 36.71
N VAL A 47 25.76 20.75 35.86
CA VAL A 47 26.73 19.73 36.29
C VAL A 47 27.82 19.65 35.22
N ARG A 48 28.94 20.31 35.53
CA ARG A 48 30.32 20.02 35.11
C ARG A 48 31.18 20.22 36.37
N PRO A 49 32.41 19.66 36.50
CA PRO A 49 33.18 18.82 35.57
C PRO A 49 33.87 17.60 36.24
N SER A 50 34.42 16.66 35.45
CA SER A 50 35.77 16.09 35.67
C SER A 50 36.18 15.12 34.55
N VAL A 51 37.18 15.57 33.79
CA VAL A 51 38.32 14.86 33.18
C VAL A 51 38.41 13.32 33.30
N ALA A 52 38.58 12.63 32.16
CA ALA A 52 39.85 12.02 31.75
C ALA A 52 39.77 11.22 30.43
N SER A 53 40.78 11.44 29.56
CA SER A 53 41.40 10.52 28.58
C SER A 53 40.68 10.10 27.27
N VAL A 54 40.96 10.89 26.22
CA VAL A 54 41.55 10.58 24.88
C VAL A 54 41.90 9.09 24.62
N PRO A 55 41.50 8.51 23.46
CA PRO A 55 42.31 8.48 22.23
C PRO A 55 41.53 9.01 21.00
N GLU A 56 41.97 10.04 20.27
CA GLU A 56 43.01 10.09 19.22
C GLU A 56 42.82 9.08 18.07
N GLY A 57 42.59 9.60 16.85
CA GLY A 57 42.44 8.87 15.58
C GLY A 57 40.98 8.83 15.11
N THR A 58 40.53 9.42 14.00
CA THR A 58 41.23 9.74 12.75
C THR A 58 40.39 10.82 12.05
N SER A 59 40.95 12.01 11.86
CA SER A 59 40.32 13.08 11.11
C SER A 59 40.63 12.83 9.63
N LEU A 60 39.63 12.43 8.85
CA LEU A 60 39.74 12.45 7.39
C LEU A 60 39.39 13.87 6.94
N GLU A 61 40.43 14.66 6.73
CA GLU A 61 40.38 15.85 5.90
C GLU A 61 39.98 15.41 4.48
N ILE A 62 38.79 15.80 4.04
CA ILE A 62 38.40 15.67 2.65
C ILE A 62 38.75 17.01 2.01
N ASP A 63 39.90 16.99 1.33
CA ASP A 63 40.41 18.02 0.43
C ASP A 63 39.31 18.56 -0.49
N ASP A 64 38.99 19.84 -0.32
CA ASP A 64 38.37 20.70 -1.32
C ASP A 64 39.34 20.82 -2.51
N LYS A 65 39.14 19.98 -3.53
CA LYS A 65 39.84 20.10 -4.82
C LYS A 65 38.92 20.71 -5.86
N GLU A 66 38.87 22.04 -5.84
CA GLU A 66 38.57 22.86 -7.00
C GLU A 66 39.51 22.51 -8.17
N LYS A 67 38.91 22.09 -9.30
CA LYS A 67 39.27 22.37 -10.70
C LYS A 67 38.68 21.29 -11.59
N LYS A 68 37.89 21.69 -12.60
CA LYS A 68 38.40 22.03 -13.94
C LYS A 68 37.22 22.10 -14.91
N ASP A 69 37.00 23.28 -15.46
CA ASP A 69 36.25 23.46 -16.70
C ASP A 69 36.94 22.67 -17.84
N GLY A 70 36.18 21.85 -18.54
CA GLY A 70 36.54 21.15 -19.76
C GLY A 70 35.24 20.67 -20.41
N ALA A 71 34.68 21.43 -21.35
CA ALA A 71 34.96 21.35 -22.78
C ALA A 71 34.46 20.03 -23.37
N ASP A 72 33.33 20.14 -24.05
CA ASP A 72 32.93 19.46 -25.29
C ASP A 72 33.34 18.00 -25.45
N ASP A 73 32.38 17.08 -25.31
CA ASP A 73 32.40 15.87 -26.12
C ASP A 73 30.98 15.42 -26.49
N ALA A 74 30.61 15.75 -27.74
CA ALA A 74 29.42 15.29 -28.41
C ALA A 74 29.65 13.83 -28.84
N THR A 75 29.09 12.87 -28.09
CA THR A 75 29.03 11.48 -28.54
C THR A 75 27.69 11.24 -29.24
N GLU A 76 27.73 11.38 -30.57
CA GLU A 76 26.76 10.78 -31.49
C GLU A 76 26.73 9.26 -31.29
N TYR A 77 25.62 8.74 -30.76
CA TYR A 77 25.34 7.30 -30.82
C TYR A 77 24.69 6.99 -32.16
N GLY A 78 25.51 6.87 -33.20
CA GLY A 78 25.16 6.18 -34.44
C GLY A 78 25.14 4.67 -34.19
N VAL A 79 23.98 4.13 -33.82
CA VAL A 79 23.77 2.68 -33.76
C VAL A 79 23.42 2.20 -35.18
N GLU A 80 24.43 1.71 -35.89
CA GLU A 80 24.25 0.91 -37.09
C GLU A 80 23.59 -0.42 -36.69
N ILE A 81 22.33 -0.61 -37.09
CA ILE A 81 21.64 -1.90 -36.93
C ILE A 81 22.05 -2.78 -38.11
N ASP A 82 23.02 -3.63 -37.86
CA ASP A 82 23.44 -4.68 -38.77
C ASP A 82 22.27 -5.59 -39.13
N LYS A 83 21.99 -5.60 -40.43
CA LYS A 83 21.15 -6.59 -41.09
C LYS A 83 21.89 -7.92 -41.12
N SER A 84 21.10 -8.98 -40.89
CA SER A 84 21.30 -10.33 -41.43
C SER A 84 21.99 -11.33 -40.51
N VAL A 85 21.18 -12.07 -39.75
CA VAL A 85 21.43 -13.51 -39.52
C VAL A 85 20.13 -14.27 -39.78
N LYS A 86 20.23 -15.19 -40.75
CA LYS A 86 19.20 -16.15 -41.15
C LYS A 86 19.18 -17.35 -40.20
N ALA A 87 18.01 -18.01 -40.22
CA ALA A 87 17.77 -19.45 -40.06
C ALA A 87 17.33 -19.96 -38.66
N ASP A 88 16.03 -20.26 -38.63
CA ASP A 88 15.41 -21.49 -38.13
C ASP A 88 15.73 -21.98 -36.71
N SER A 89 14.84 -21.62 -35.80
CA SER A 89 14.40 -22.52 -34.72
C SER A 89 12.89 -22.30 -34.52
N PRO A 90 12.07 -23.37 -34.45
CA PRO A 90 10.63 -23.23 -34.29
C PRO A 90 10.34 -22.77 -32.85
N VAL A 91 10.29 -21.46 -32.66
CA VAL A 91 9.76 -20.85 -31.45
C VAL A 91 8.29 -21.21 -31.41
N LYS A 92 7.92 -22.07 -30.47
CA LYS A 92 6.53 -22.28 -30.06
C LYS A 92 5.94 -20.90 -29.82
N GLU A 93 5.08 -20.46 -30.74
CA GLU A 93 4.23 -19.29 -30.56
C GLU A 93 3.42 -19.51 -29.28
N VAL A 94 3.93 -18.99 -28.17
CA VAL A 94 3.08 -18.70 -27.01
C VAL A 94 2.12 -17.67 -27.55
N SER A 95 0.91 -18.15 -27.87
CA SER A 95 -0.21 -17.32 -28.27
C SER A 95 -0.42 -16.30 -27.16
N THR A 96 0.18 -15.12 -27.33
CA THR A 96 -0.13 -13.90 -26.62
C THR A 96 -1.57 -13.60 -27.02
N GLY A 97 -2.50 -14.22 -26.30
CA GLY A 97 -3.92 -14.04 -26.48
C GLY A 97 -4.18 -12.55 -26.44
N SER A 98 -4.56 -12.00 -27.59
CA SER A 98 -4.97 -10.60 -27.72
C SER A 98 -5.91 -10.29 -26.56
N PRO A 99 -5.58 -9.32 -25.68
CA PRO A 99 -6.46 -8.99 -24.56
C PRO A 99 -7.79 -8.55 -25.16
N SER A 100 -8.81 -9.39 -25.03
CA SER A 100 -10.17 -9.03 -25.39
C SER A 100 -10.53 -7.76 -24.61
N PRO A 101 -11.12 -6.73 -25.25
CA PRO A 101 -11.50 -5.51 -24.57
C PRO A 101 -12.41 -5.87 -23.39
N VAL A 102 -11.90 -5.67 -22.18
CA VAL A 102 -12.65 -5.88 -20.94
C VAL A 102 -13.87 -4.98 -20.99
N SER A 103 -15.04 -5.57 -20.75
CA SER A 103 -16.26 -4.79 -20.66
C SER A 103 -16.11 -3.82 -19.47
N PRO A 104 -16.49 -2.53 -19.61
CA PRO A 104 -16.31 -1.55 -18.55
C PRO A 104 -17.12 -1.88 -17.28
N ALA A 105 -18.02 -2.86 -17.35
CA ALA A 105 -18.79 -3.37 -16.22
C ALA A 105 -17.97 -4.29 -15.29
N ASP A 106 -16.85 -4.85 -15.77
CA ASP A 106 -16.01 -5.78 -15.00
C ASP A 106 -14.69 -5.13 -14.52
N ALA A 107 -14.49 -3.84 -14.78
CA ALA A 107 -13.29 -3.11 -14.38
C ALA A 107 -13.36 -2.69 -12.91
N LEU A 108 -12.45 -3.22 -12.10
CA LEU A 108 -12.24 -2.83 -10.72
C LEU A 108 -11.35 -1.59 -10.66
N ARG A 109 -11.88 -0.50 -10.10
CA ARG A 109 -11.10 0.69 -9.76
C ARG A 109 -10.60 0.61 -8.34
N LEU A 110 -9.28 0.71 -8.18
CA LEU A 110 -8.60 0.62 -6.90
C LEU A 110 -7.82 1.91 -6.65
N VAL A 111 -7.90 2.44 -5.44
CA VAL A 111 -6.98 3.45 -4.94
C VAL A 111 -6.00 2.80 -3.97
N LEU A 112 -4.72 2.81 -4.31
CA LEU A 112 -3.65 2.25 -3.52
C LEU A 112 -2.86 3.37 -2.82
N LEU A 113 -2.78 3.31 -1.49
CA LEU A 113 -1.95 4.20 -0.69
C LEU A 113 -0.58 3.56 -0.42
N LEU A 114 0.47 4.23 -0.87
CA LEU A 114 1.86 3.93 -0.56
C LEU A 114 2.35 4.83 0.57
N LEU A 115 3.11 4.27 1.52
CA LEU A 115 3.59 4.99 2.70
C LEU A 115 5.08 4.74 2.93
N ASP A 116 5.80 5.80 3.28
CA ASP A 116 7.10 5.70 3.94
C ASP A 116 7.07 6.40 5.30
N PRO A 117 7.08 5.65 6.42
CA PRO A 117 7.07 6.25 7.76
C PRO A 117 8.33 7.06 8.07
N TYR A 118 9.46 6.75 7.43
CA TYR A 118 10.74 7.40 7.73
C TYR A 118 10.82 8.78 7.09
N SER A 119 10.57 8.90 5.80
CA SER A 119 10.53 10.19 5.10
C SER A 119 9.22 10.96 5.29
N ARG A 120 8.19 10.31 5.87
CA ARG A 120 6.82 10.83 6.00
C ARG A 120 6.19 11.18 4.65
N ARG A 121 6.61 10.50 3.60
CA ARG A 121 6.03 10.62 2.25
C ARG A 121 4.93 9.59 2.06
N PHE A 122 3.96 9.96 1.24
CA PHE A 122 2.90 9.07 0.80
C PHE A 122 2.51 9.41 -0.63
N GLU A 123 1.97 8.42 -1.33
CA GLU A 123 1.47 8.56 -2.69
C GLU A 123 0.17 7.76 -2.82
N LEU A 124 -0.79 8.30 -3.58
CA LEU A 124 -2.04 7.63 -3.92
C LEU A 124 -2.00 7.28 -5.39
N LEU A 125 -2.10 5.99 -5.70
CA LEU A 125 -2.16 5.47 -7.06
C LEU A 125 -3.59 5.06 -7.37
N GLN A 126 -4.09 5.46 -8.53
CA GLN A 126 -5.38 4.97 -9.04
C GLN A 126 -5.09 3.91 -10.10
N LEU A 127 -5.49 2.68 -9.83
CA LEU A 127 -5.25 1.52 -10.68
C LEU A 127 -6.58 0.95 -11.16
N GLU A 128 -6.59 0.37 -12.35
CA GLU A 128 -7.75 -0.31 -12.92
C GLU A 128 -7.36 -1.75 -13.26
N PHE A 129 -8.17 -2.70 -12.81
CA PHE A 129 -7.93 -4.14 -12.94
C PHE A 129 -9.18 -4.87 -13.43
N ASP A 130 -9.03 -6.08 -13.96
CA ASP A 130 -10.16 -6.98 -14.22
C ASP A 130 -10.56 -7.68 -12.91
N ALA A 131 -11.77 -7.40 -12.41
CA ALA A 131 -12.25 -7.90 -11.13
C ALA A 131 -12.16 -9.43 -10.99
N LYS A 132 -12.32 -10.17 -12.10
CA LYS A 132 -12.39 -11.65 -12.08
C LYS A 132 -11.01 -12.31 -12.10
N ARG A 133 -9.97 -11.56 -12.45
CA ARG A 133 -8.64 -12.11 -12.77
C ARG A 133 -7.53 -11.50 -11.95
N ALA A 134 -7.74 -10.32 -11.39
CA ALA A 134 -6.71 -9.59 -10.70
C ALA A 134 -6.44 -10.16 -9.32
N HIS A 135 -5.16 -10.42 -9.07
CA HIS A 135 -4.64 -10.90 -7.80
C HIS A 135 -3.95 -9.78 -7.03
N VAL A 136 -3.74 -10.01 -5.74
CA VAL A 136 -2.92 -9.12 -4.90
C VAL A 136 -1.52 -8.92 -5.49
N SER A 137 -0.91 -9.97 -6.05
CA SER A 137 0.41 -9.89 -6.70
C SER A 137 0.43 -8.92 -7.87
N ASP A 138 -0.62 -8.90 -8.70
CA ASP A 138 -0.70 -8.02 -9.86
C ASP A 138 -0.68 -6.55 -9.45
N VAL A 139 -1.27 -6.23 -8.29
CA VAL A 139 -1.23 -4.89 -7.70
C VAL A 139 0.19 -4.53 -7.25
N LEU A 140 0.87 -5.47 -6.58
CA LEU A 140 2.23 -5.23 -6.09
C LEU A 140 3.23 -5.06 -7.24
N ASP A 141 3.09 -5.84 -8.30
CA ASP A 141 3.93 -5.76 -9.50
C ASP A 141 3.72 -4.45 -10.28
N GLN A 142 2.55 -3.80 -10.12
CA GLN A 142 2.27 -2.49 -10.71
C GLN A 142 2.93 -1.32 -9.97
N ILE A 143 3.22 -1.45 -8.68
CA ILE A 143 3.84 -0.37 -7.88
C ILE A 143 5.13 0.15 -8.51
N PRO A 144 6.13 -0.70 -8.86
CA PRO A 144 7.37 -0.22 -9.45
C PRO A 144 7.19 0.44 -10.82
N LEU A 145 6.06 0.19 -11.51
CA LEU A 145 5.77 0.74 -12.84
C LEU A 145 5.03 2.08 -12.78
N THR A 146 4.25 2.30 -11.71
CA THR A 146 3.28 3.39 -11.64
C THR A 146 3.61 4.44 -10.58
N ALA A 147 4.39 4.10 -9.55
CA ALA A 147 4.80 5.05 -8.52
C ALA A 147 5.73 6.13 -9.12
N THR A 148 5.39 7.39 -8.85
CA THR A 148 6.18 8.55 -9.30
C THR A 148 7.34 8.85 -8.34
N GLU A 149 7.17 8.53 -7.06
CA GLU A 149 8.16 8.77 -6.03
C GLU A 149 9.17 7.62 -5.98
N LYS A 150 10.46 7.93 -6.14
CA LYS A 150 11.52 6.93 -6.26
C LYS A 150 11.68 6.07 -4.99
N ASP A 151 11.64 6.69 -3.82
CA ASP A 151 11.78 6.00 -2.53
C ASP A 151 10.59 5.07 -2.26
N LEU A 152 9.40 5.38 -2.78
CA LEU A 152 8.24 4.49 -2.74
C LEU A 152 8.33 3.38 -3.79
N ARG A 153 8.77 3.71 -5.01
CA ARG A 153 8.90 2.76 -6.11
C ARG A 153 9.93 1.66 -5.84
N ASP A 154 11.06 2.02 -5.25
CA ASP A 154 12.19 1.12 -5.01
C ASP A 154 11.98 0.27 -3.73
N LYS A 155 10.90 0.49 -2.97
CA LYS A 155 10.55 -0.30 -1.78
C LYS A 155 9.98 -1.66 -2.15
N LYS A 156 10.31 -2.64 -1.32
CA LYS A 156 9.67 -3.96 -1.36
C LYS A 156 8.38 -3.96 -0.55
N TYR A 157 7.31 -4.38 -1.19
CA TYR A 157 5.99 -4.54 -0.58
C TYR A 157 5.68 -6.02 -0.41
N THR A 158 5.07 -6.37 0.73
CA THR A 158 4.84 -7.76 1.14
C THR A 158 3.38 -8.18 1.08
N GLY A 159 2.47 -7.22 0.87
CA GLY A 159 1.04 -7.44 0.83
C GLY A 159 0.27 -6.12 0.82
N LEU A 160 -1.04 -6.24 0.93
CA LEU A 160 -1.97 -5.13 1.03
C LEU A 160 -2.73 -5.22 2.36
N CYS A 161 -3.25 -4.10 2.84
CA CYS A 161 -4.22 -4.12 3.92
C CYS A 161 -5.37 -3.14 3.70
N SER A 162 -6.52 -3.47 4.29
CA SER A 162 -7.66 -2.56 4.37
C SER A 162 -7.37 -1.38 5.31
N ARG A 163 -8.28 -0.40 5.32
CA ARG A 163 -8.25 0.76 6.21
C ARG A 163 -8.25 0.39 7.71
N ASP A 164 -8.77 -0.79 8.02
CA ASP A 164 -8.85 -1.34 9.38
C ASP A 164 -7.64 -2.23 9.73
N GLY A 165 -6.74 -2.45 8.78
CA GLY A 165 -5.54 -3.27 8.95
C GLY A 165 -5.78 -4.77 8.77
N VAL A 166 -6.86 -5.16 8.08
CA VAL A 166 -7.05 -6.55 7.63
C VAL A 166 -6.07 -6.81 6.49
N GLU A 167 -5.18 -7.77 6.69
CA GLU A 167 -4.08 -8.08 5.76
C GLU A 167 -4.52 -9.02 4.64
N MET A 168 -4.02 -8.76 3.43
CA MET A 168 -4.26 -9.50 2.20
C MET A 168 -2.91 -9.76 1.53
N LYS A 169 -2.45 -11.01 1.53
CA LYS A 169 -1.17 -11.40 0.91
C LYS A 169 -1.34 -12.07 -0.45
N GLU A 170 -2.40 -12.86 -0.58
CA GLU A 170 -2.66 -13.72 -1.73
C GLU A 170 -4.16 -13.76 -2.00
N GLY A 171 -4.54 -14.20 -3.19
CA GLY A 171 -5.94 -14.35 -3.61
C GLY A 171 -6.38 -13.29 -4.61
N LEU A 172 -7.64 -13.43 -5.03
CA LEU A 172 -8.30 -12.52 -5.95
C LEU A 172 -8.70 -11.23 -5.23
N LEU A 173 -8.54 -10.09 -5.91
CA LEU A 173 -9.00 -8.81 -5.38
C LEU A 173 -10.53 -8.82 -5.15
N SER A 174 -11.30 -9.52 -5.97
CA SER A 174 -12.76 -9.62 -5.80
C SER A 174 -13.19 -10.31 -4.50
N GLU A 175 -12.33 -11.14 -3.90
CA GLU A 175 -12.63 -11.82 -2.64
C GLU A 175 -12.31 -10.95 -1.43
N CYS A 176 -11.62 -9.84 -1.64
CA CYS A 176 -11.23 -8.92 -0.59
C CYS A 176 -12.37 -7.97 -0.26
N GLU A 177 -12.82 -7.96 0.99
CA GLU A 177 -13.75 -6.95 1.48
C GLU A 177 -13.03 -5.60 1.65
N TYR A 178 -13.26 -4.68 0.71
CA TYR A 178 -12.88 -3.27 0.85
C TYR A 178 -14.07 -2.39 0.47
N GLU A 179 -14.59 -1.64 1.44
CA GLU A 179 -15.86 -0.91 1.28
C GLU A 179 -15.78 0.29 0.32
N ASP A 180 -14.57 0.80 0.03
CA ASP A 180 -14.39 2.07 -0.68
C ASP A 180 -13.43 1.99 -1.89
N GLY A 181 -12.97 0.80 -2.27
CA GLY A 181 -11.92 0.66 -3.29
C GLY A 181 -10.52 1.08 -2.81
N VAL A 182 -10.34 1.41 -1.53
CA VAL A 182 -9.08 1.94 -0.99
C VAL A 182 -8.30 0.86 -0.25
N LEU A 183 -7.07 0.60 -0.69
CA LEU A 183 -6.12 -0.31 -0.06
C LEU A 183 -4.83 0.42 0.32
N VAL A 184 -4.08 -0.17 1.25
CA VAL A 184 -2.77 0.33 1.70
C VAL A 184 -1.73 -0.74 1.43
N ALA A 185 -0.63 -0.38 0.76
CA ALA A 185 0.47 -1.31 0.56
C ALA A 185 1.29 -1.48 1.85
N ILE A 186 1.70 -2.72 2.15
CA ILE A 186 2.47 -3.06 3.35
C ILE A 186 3.96 -3.15 2.97
N PRO A 187 4.77 -2.11 3.24
CA PRO A 187 6.21 -2.19 3.00
C PRO A 187 6.86 -3.21 3.93
N GLU A 188 7.96 -3.81 3.47
CA GLU A 188 8.75 -4.74 4.28
C GLU A 188 9.15 -4.13 5.62
N GLY A 189 9.00 -4.90 6.70
CA GLY A 189 9.30 -4.47 8.06
C GLY A 189 8.14 -3.78 8.80
N LEU A 190 7.01 -3.49 8.13
CA LEU A 190 5.81 -2.99 8.78
C LEU A 190 4.71 -4.06 8.86
N THR A 191 3.87 -3.96 9.88
CA THR A 191 2.66 -4.77 10.01
C THR A 191 1.45 -4.05 9.43
N SER A 192 0.44 -4.80 8.97
CA SER A 192 -0.82 -4.23 8.46
C SER A 192 -1.48 -3.25 9.43
N LYS A 193 -1.47 -3.55 10.73
CA LYS A 193 -2.02 -2.68 11.78
C LYS A 193 -1.28 -1.35 11.89
N GLN A 194 0.05 -1.36 11.76
CA GLN A 194 0.85 -0.13 11.75
C GLN A 194 0.56 0.68 10.49
N CYS A 195 0.51 0.04 9.32
CA CYS A 195 0.15 0.69 8.06
C CYS A 195 -1.23 1.36 8.15
N ALA A 196 -2.24 0.66 8.66
CA ALA A 196 -3.57 1.22 8.88
C ALA A 196 -3.56 2.41 9.84
N GLN A 197 -2.79 2.35 10.93
CA GLN A 197 -2.64 3.48 11.86
C GLN A 197 -2.00 4.70 11.20
N LEU A 198 -0.96 4.50 10.38
CA LEU A 198 -0.29 5.57 9.63
C LEU A 198 -1.19 6.13 8.51
N ALA A 199 -2.01 5.29 7.90
CA ALA A 199 -2.95 5.67 6.85
C ALA A 199 -4.14 6.47 7.38
N LYS A 200 -4.58 6.25 8.62
CA LYS A 200 -5.74 6.93 9.23
C LYS A 200 -5.79 8.44 9.01
N PRO A 201 -4.76 9.24 9.33
CA PRO A 201 -4.82 10.69 9.14
C PRO A 201 -5.01 11.11 7.67
N ILE A 202 -4.59 10.30 6.71
CA ILE A 202 -4.72 10.57 5.27
C ILE A 202 -6.12 10.14 4.80
N LEU A 203 -6.51 8.90 5.12
CA LEU A 203 -7.75 8.30 4.61
C LEU A 203 -9.01 8.76 5.35
N PHE A 204 -8.89 9.36 6.53
CA PHE A 204 -10.01 9.98 7.24
C PHE A 204 -10.11 11.49 7.01
N ASP A 205 -9.25 12.08 6.18
CA ASP A 205 -9.42 13.47 5.77
C ASP A 205 -10.70 13.57 4.90
N PRO A 206 -11.69 14.41 5.28
CA PRO A 206 -12.91 14.60 4.51
C PRO A 206 -12.68 14.97 3.04
N LYS A 207 -11.59 15.66 2.72
CA LYS A 207 -11.24 16.04 1.35
C LYS A 207 -10.82 14.83 0.52
N VAL A 208 -10.02 13.95 1.11
CA VAL A 208 -9.59 12.69 0.48
C VAL A 208 -10.78 11.74 0.32
N LEU A 209 -11.65 11.67 1.32
CA LEU A 209 -12.90 10.91 1.19
C LEU A 209 -13.83 11.46 0.11
N ALA A 210 -13.87 12.79 -0.08
CA ALA A 210 -14.66 13.39 -1.15
C ALA A 210 -14.14 12.98 -2.54
N THR A 211 -12.83 12.81 -2.70
CA THR A 211 -12.25 12.35 -3.98
C THR A 211 -12.59 10.91 -4.34
N PHE A 212 -12.90 10.05 -3.36
CA PHE A 212 -13.29 8.66 -3.61
C PHE A 212 -14.79 8.50 -3.89
N LYS A 213 -15.64 9.38 -3.33
CA LYS A 213 -17.10 9.30 -3.51
C LYS A 213 -17.59 9.80 -4.86
N THR A 214 -16.77 10.57 -5.58
CA THR A 214 -17.17 11.16 -6.86
C THR A 214 -17.03 10.21 -8.04
N SER A 215 -16.43 9.03 -7.88
CA SER A 215 -16.49 7.99 -8.91
C SER A 215 -17.86 7.29 -8.82
N PRO A 216 -18.76 7.46 -9.82
CA PRO A 216 -20.04 6.77 -9.80
C PRO A 216 -19.78 5.27 -9.87
N SER A 217 -20.19 4.53 -8.84
CA SER A 217 -20.48 3.11 -8.98
C SER A 217 -21.62 3.00 -9.99
N LYS A 218 -21.32 2.49 -11.18
CA LYS A 218 -22.33 2.16 -12.19
C LYS A 218 -22.80 0.74 -12.00
#